data_AF-A0A1A2AXA2-F1
#
_entry.id   AF-A0A1A2AXA2-F1
#
_cell.length_a   1.000
_cell.length_b   1.000
_cell.length_c   1.000
_cell.angle_alpha   90.00
_cell.angle_beta   90.00
_cell.angle_gamma   90.00
#
_symmetry.space_group_name_H-M   'P 1'
#
loop_
_entity.id
_entity.type
_entity.pdbx_description
1 polymer ?
#
loop_
_entity_poly.entity_id
_entity_poly.type
_entity_poly.pdbx_seq_one_letter_code
_entity_poly.pdbx_strand_id
1 'polypeptide(L)' 'MMLAGTPPKARSSADTLEKYGPPDPVRAAIEHFVTTVGAQPNDPDIDANRNLIMGWLKQICPNLPSLKNQ' A
#
# COMPACT_ATOMS: atom_id res chain seq x y z
N MET A 1 4.33 8.92 0.29
CA MET A 1 3.23 8.80 -0.68
C MET A 1 3.53 7.63 -1.60
N MET A 2 2.75 6.54 -1.55
CA MET A 2 2.76 5.52 -2.62
C MET A 2 2.03 6.11 -3.83
N LEU A 3 2.65 7.09 -4.49
CA LEU A 3 2.17 7.66 -5.75
C LEU A 3 2.85 6.90 -6.88
N ALA A 4 2.39 5.68 -7.14
CA ALA A 4 2.73 5.05 -8.39
C ALA A 4 1.91 5.74 -9.49
N GLY A 5 2.52 6.64 -10.27
CA GLY A 5 1.87 7.26 -11.43
C GLY A 5 1.91 6.41 -12.70
N THR A 6 2.49 5.20 -12.62
CA THR A 6 2.69 4.29 -13.78
C THR A 6 2.70 2.83 -13.31
N PRO A 7 2.21 1.86 -14.11
CA PRO A 7 2.14 0.45 -13.71
C PRO A 7 3.49 -0.16 -13.26
N PRO A 8 4.63 0.10 -13.93
CA PRO A 8 5.92 -0.45 -13.50
C PRO A 8 6.35 0.01 -12.10
N LYS A 9 6.04 1.26 -11.74
CA LYS A 9 6.34 1.80 -10.39
C LYS A 9 5.44 1.19 -9.32
N ALA A 10 4.18 0.91 -9.66
CA ALA A 10 3.25 0.25 -8.76
C ALA A 10 3.73 -1.17 -8.45
N ARG A 11 4.08 -1.93 -9.49
CA ARG A 11 4.60 -3.29 -9.33
C ARG A 11 5.92 -3.33 -8.56
N SER A 12 6.88 -2.46 -8.88
CA SER A 12 8.16 -2.40 -8.14
C SER A 12 7.97 -2.07 -6.65
N SER A 13 6.97 -1.23 -6.33
CA SER A 13 6.61 -0.92 -4.95
C SER A 13 5.98 -2.13 -4.26
N ALA A 14 5.09 -2.86 -4.94
CA ALA A 14 4.51 -4.10 -4.44
C ALA A 14 5.56 -5.18 -4.19
N ASP A 15 6.46 -5.43 -5.16
CA ASP A 15 7.54 -6.42 -5.03
C ASP A 15 8.46 -6.10 -3.83
N THR A 16 8.63 -4.81 -3.50
CA THR A 16 9.38 -4.39 -2.31
C THR A 16 8.64 -4.75 -1.01
N LEU A 17 7.32 -4.53 -0.96
CA LEU A 17 6.49 -4.85 0.21
C LEU A 17 6.35 -6.37 0.39
N GLU A 18 6.23 -7.13 -0.70
CA GLU A 18 6.12 -8.60 -0.67
C GLU A 18 7.33 -9.29 -0.04
N LYS A 19 8.53 -8.69 -0.15
CA LYS A 19 9.75 -9.19 0.52
C LYS A 19 9.64 -9.24 2.04
N TYR A 20 8.73 -8.46 2.63
CA TYR A 20 8.49 -8.44 4.08
C TYR A 20 7.42 -9.45 4.52
N GLY A 21 6.91 -10.28 3.61
CA GLY A 21 5.94 -11.33 3.91
C GLY A 21 4.60 -10.80 4.44
N PRO A 22 3.91 -9.91 3.71
CA PRO A 22 2.60 -9.41 4.14
C PRO A 22 1.60 -10.57 4.26
N PRO A 23 0.71 -10.54 5.27
CA PRO A 23 -0.40 -11.50 5.36
C PRO A 23 -1.36 -11.28 4.18
N ASP A 24 -2.14 -12.31 3.83
CA ASP A 24 -2.97 -12.31 2.61
C ASP A 24 -3.90 -11.09 2.45
N PRO A 25 -4.57 -10.58 3.50
CA PRO A 25 -5.40 -9.37 3.37
C PRO A 25 -4.60 -8.12 2.98
N VAL A 26 -3.34 -8.03 3.42
CA VAL A 26 -2.45 -6.91 3.10
C VAL A 26 -1.88 -7.08 1.70
N ARG A 27 -1.54 -8.31 1.29
CA ARG A 27 -1.13 -8.61 -0.08
C ARG A 27 -2.24 -8.25 -1.08
N ALA A 28 -3.49 -8.60 -0.78
CA ALA A 28 -4.64 -8.24 -1.60
C ALA A 28 -4.79 -6.71 -1.76
N ALA A 29 -4.64 -5.95 -0.68
CA ALA A 29 -4.67 -4.48 -0.72
C ALA A 29 -3.52 -3.89 -1.55
N ILE A 30 -2.32 -4.48 -1.48
CA ILE A 30 -1.17 -4.07 -2.30
C ILE A 30 -1.45 -4.34 -3.79
N GLU A 31 -1.95 -5.52 -4.12
CA GLU A 31 -2.28 -5.92 -5.51
C GLU A 31 -3.42 -5.10 -6.10
N HIS A 32 -4.39 -4.68 -5.29
CA HIS A 32 -5.41 -3.72 -5.70
C HIS A 32 -4.76 -2.43 -6.19
N PHE A 33 -3.83 -1.86 -5.42
CA PHE A 33 -3.09 -0.67 -5.84
C PHE A 33 -2.13 -0.91 -7.00
N VAL A 34 -1.65 -2.12 -7.24
CA VAL A 34 -0.93 -2.42 -8.49
C VAL A 34 -1.87 -2.31 -9.69
N THR A 35 -3.06 -2.90 -9.56
CA THR A 35 -4.08 -2.97 -10.61
C THR A 35 -4.63 -1.59 -10.95
N THR A 36 -4.89 -0.75 -9.95
CA THR A 36 -5.35 0.64 -10.14
C THR A 36 -4.23 1.61 -10.49
N VAL A 37 -2.99 1.13 -10.62
CA VAL A 37 -1.81 1.97 -10.89
C VAL A 37 -1.67 3.04 -9.81
N GLY A 38 -1.62 2.63 -8.55
CA GLY A 38 -1.54 3.47 -7.37
C GLY A 38 -2.89 3.73 -6.70
N ALA A 39 -2.85 4.43 -5.58
CA ALA A 39 -4.03 4.85 -4.83
C ALA A 39 -4.78 5.97 -5.58
N GLN A 40 -5.77 5.59 -6.40
CA GLN A 40 -6.55 6.51 -7.22
C GLN A 40 -7.61 7.24 -6.37
N PRO A 41 -7.83 8.54 -6.55
CA PRO A 41 -8.76 9.31 -5.72
C PRO A 41 -10.24 8.91 -5.88
N ASN A 42 -10.59 8.21 -6.96
CA ASN A 42 -11.92 7.68 -7.25
C ASN A 42 -12.08 6.19 -6.91
N ASP A 43 -11.05 5.57 -6.32
CA ASP A 43 -11.12 4.19 -5.86
C ASP A 43 -11.96 4.10 -4.57
N PRO A 44 -13.11 3.41 -4.58
CA PRO A 44 -13.98 3.32 -3.41
C PRO A 44 -13.31 2.59 -2.23
N ASP A 45 -12.30 1.77 -2.50
CA ASP A 45 -11.61 0.94 -1.51
C ASP A 45 -10.29 1.58 -1.03
N ILE A 46 -9.98 2.82 -1.47
CA ILE A 46 -8.69 3.48 -1.18
C ILE A 46 -8.38 3.54 0.31
N ASP A 47 -9.35 3.93 1.14
CA ASP A 47 -9.15 4.11 2.57
C ASP A 47 -9.02 2.76 3.28
N ALA A 48 -9.83 1.77 2.88
CA ALA A 48 -9.76 0.42 3.44
C ALA A 48 -8.40 -0.23 3.15
N ASN A 49 -7.96 -0.20 1.89
CA ASN A 49 -6.69 -0.75 1.46
C ASN A 49 -5.49 -0.02 2.07
N ARG A 50 -5.54 1.32 2.16
CA ARG A 50 -4.50 2.10 2.88
C ARG A 50 -4.42 1.72 4.35
N ASN A 51 -5.56 1.61 5.03
CA ASN A 51 -5.59 1.32 6.46
C ASN A 51 -5.03 -0.08 6.76
N LEU A 52 -5.34 -1.07 5.93
CA LEU A 52 -4.77 -2.41 6.02
C LEU A 52 -3.24 -2.38 5.89
N ILE A 53 -2.73 -1.73 4.84
CA ILE A 53 -1.27 -1.61 4.61
C ILE A 53 -0.60 -0.84 5.75
N MET A 54 -1.17 0.28 6.19
CA MET A 54 -0.60 1.10 7.27
C MET A 54 -0.62 0.39 8.62
N GLY A 55 -1.68 -0.37 8.92
CA GLY A 55 -1.78 -1.17 10.14
C GLY A 55 -0.67 -2.22 10.20
N TRP A 56 -0.44 -2.92 9.09
CA TRP A 56 0.65 -3.88 8.97
C TRP A 56 2.03 -3.21 9.01
N LEU A 57 2.24 -2.12 8.28
CA LEU A 57 3.49 -1.36 8.28
C LEU A 57 3.89 -0.91 9.70
N LYS A 58 2.93 -0.52 10.54
CA LYS A 58 3.21 -0.17 11.95
C LYS A 58 3.67 -1.37 12.79
N GLN A 59 3.23 -2.58 12.46
CA GLN A 59 3.68 -3.79 13.17
C GLN A 59 5.12 -4.14 12.81
N ILE A 60 5.50 -4.02 11.54
CA ILE A 60 6.86 -4.32 11.08
C ILE A 60 7.85 -3.16 11.30
N CYS A 61 7.35 -1.93 11.40
CA CYS A 61 8.14 -0.72 11.58
C CYS A 61 7.47 0.16 12.66
N PRO A 62 7.71 -0.12 13.96
CA PRO A 62 7.03 0.59 15.06
C PRO A 62 7.32 2.10 15.11
N ASN A 63 8.40 2.56 14.45
CA ASN A 63 8.78 3.97 14.37
C ASN A 63 8.28 4.67 13.09
N LEU A 64 7.36 4.06 12.33
CA LEU A 64 6.82 4.71 11.14
C LEU A 64 6.01 5.94 11.58
N PRO A 65 6.43 7.17 11.22
CA PRO A 65 5.70 8.36 11.61
C PRO A 65 4.28 8.25 11.07
N SER A 66 3.28 8.48 11.93
CA SER A 66 1.89 8.50 11.50
C SER A 66 1.75 9.48 10.34
N LEU A 67 1.30 9.02 9.17
CA LEU A 67 0.96 9.84 8.00
C LEU A 67 -0.29 10.72 8.27
N LYS A 68 -0.31 11.44 9.40
CA LYS A 68 -1.45 12.29 9.81
C LYS A 68 -1.46 13.65 9.09
N ASN A 69 -0.42 14.02 8.35
CA ASN A 69 -0.38 15.27 7.59
C ASN A 69 0.19 15.00 6.19
N GLN A 70 -0.67 14.69 5.22
CA GLN A 70 -0.58 15.15 3.83
C GLN A 70 -1.96 15.09 3.20
#